data_AF-A0A7S2VAB0-F1
#
_entry.id   AF-A0A7S2VAB0-F1
#
_cell.length_a   1.000
_cell.length_b   1.000
_cell.length_c   1.000
_cell.angle_alpha   90.00
_cell.angle_beta   90.00
_cell.angle_gamma   90.00
#
_symmetry.space_group_name_H-M   'P 1'
#
loop_
_entity.id
_entity.type
_entity.pdbx_description
1 polymer ?
#
loop_
_entity_poly.entity_id
_entity_poly.type
_entity_poly.pdbx_seq_one_letter_code
_entity_poly.pdbx_strand_id
1 'polypeptide(L)'
;GGITRLRYSEMQVVPNFRAAFTSYFGLAMFGMMLYNPLTNSFMSRYVLPRSGQGPSRDDLERKNYLYITGEGIGKTGQNRVQAAMYFAKDVGCLETARMLIEAGLCLAQDTDKLSPEVRQGGFWSPSAAMGDLLLNRILETSQGNTQFECQTISSDTKLQS
;
A
#
# COMPACT_ATOMS: atom_id res chain seq x y z
N GLY A 1 0.28 -28.34 -8.13
CA GLY A 1 -0.98 -27.57 -8.23
C GLY A 1 -0.65 -26.11 -8.00
N GLY A 2 -0.67 -25.30 -9.06
CA GLY A 2 -0.40 -23.86 -8.96
C GLY A 2 -1.71 -23.09 -8.75
N ILE A 3 -1.61 -21.93 -8.08
CA ILE A 3 -2.72 -21.00 -7.89
C ILE A 3 -3.13 -20.48 -9.27
N THR A 4 -4.24 -20.98 -9.83
CA THR A 4 -4.72 -20.64 -11.19
C THR A 4 -5.64 -19.42 -11.24
N ARG A 5 -5.94 -18.80 -10.10
CA ARG A 5 -6.84 -17.64 -10.02
C ARG A 5 -6.33 -16.62 -9.01
N LEU A 6 -5.94 -15.44 -9.50
CA LEU A 6 -5.75 -14.26 -8.67
C LEU A 6 -7.12 -13.84 -8.11
N ARG A 7 -7.27 -13.82 -6.78
CA ARG A 7 -8.48 -13.35 -6.11
C ARG A 7 -8.17 -12.01 -5.47
N TYR A 8 -8.80 -10.97 -5.99
CA TYR A 8 -8.80 -9.65 -5.38
C TYR A 8 -10.08 -9.46 -4.58
N SER A 9 -9.96 -8.95 -3.35
CA SER A 9 -11.11 -8.65 -2.50
C SER A 9 -10.81 -7.39 -1.70
N GLU A 10 -11.62 -6.36 -1.89
CA GLU A 10 -11.63 -5.18 -1.03
C GLU A 10 -12.73 -5.32 0.01
N MET A 11 -12.44 -4.93 1.26
CA MET A 11 -13.40 -4.96 2.35
C MET A 11 -13.21 -3.74 3.22
N GLN A 12 -14.31 -3.08 3.58
CA GLN A 12 -14.29 -2.03 4.58
C GLN A 12 -14.59 -2.65 5.94
N VAL A 13 -13.62 -2.60 6.85
CA VAL A 13 -13.82 -3.06 8.24
C VAL A 13 -14.55 -1.97 9.01
N VAL A 14 -15.70 -2.30 9.59
CA VAL A 14 -16.52 -1.39 10.39
C VAL A 14 -16.84 -2.05 11.73
N PRO A 15 -16.98 -1.27 12.82
CA PRO A 15 -17.04 -1.83 14.17
C PRO A 15 -18.36 -2.56 14.49
N ASN A 16 -19.45 -2.27 13.78
CA ASN A 16 -20.75 -2.88 14.03
C ASN A 16 -21.67 -2.87 12.79
N PHE A 17 -22.72 -3.68 12.84
CA PHE A 17 -23.68 -3.82 11.73
C PHE A 17 -24.42 -2.52 11.37
N ARG A 18 -24.74 -1.67 12.37
CA ARG A 18 -25.40 -0.37 12.10
C ARG A 18 -24.47 0.55 11.30
N ALA A 19 -23.18 0.58 11.62
CA ALA A 19 -22.16 1.30 10.85
C ALA A 19 -22.01 0.70 9.43
N ALA A 20 -22.07 -0.62 9.29
CA ALA A 20 -22.05 -1.28 7.97
C ALA A 20 -23.23 -0.85 7.10
N PHE A 21 -24.44 -0.92 7.66
CA PHE A 21 -25.67 -0.56 6.97
C PHE A 21 -25.66 0.91 6.56
N THR A 22 -25.33 1.82 7.48
CA THR A 22 -25.25 3.26 7.18
C THR A 22 -24.19 3.59 6.14
N SER A 23 -23.01 2.96 6.20
CA SER A 23 -21.94 3.15 5.21
C SER A 23 -22.36 2.68 3.81
N TYR A 24 -22.99 1.50 3.72
CA TYR A 24 -23.45 0.93 2.46
C TYR A 24 -24.49 1.83 1.78
N PHE A 25 -25.53 2.23 2.51
CA PHE A 25 -26.55 3.13 1.98
C PHE A 25 -26.00 4.52 1.67
N GLY A 26 -25.07 5.02 2.48
CA GLY A 26 -24.37 6.29 2.23
C GLY A 26 -23.61 6.28 0.91
N LEU A 27 -22.82 5.22 0.66
CA LEU A 27 -22.07 5.07 -0.59
C LEU A 27 -22.99 4.89 -1.80
N ALA A 28 -24.06 4.11 -1.67
CA ALA A 28 -25.05 3.92 -2.74
C ALA A 28 -25.77 5.23 -3.09
N MET A 29 -26.20 6.00 -2.09
CA MET A 29 -26.81 7.31 -2.28
C MET A 29 -25.83 8.29 -2.93
N PHE A 30 -24.58 8.33 -2.47
CA PHE A 30 -23.55 9.19 -3.05
C PHE A 30 -23.30 8.86 -4.53
N GLY A 31 -23.17 7.57 -4.88
CA GLY A 31 -23.03 7.13 -6.26
C GLY A 31 -24.23 7.52 -7.13
N MET A 32 -25.45 7.35 -6.62
CA MET A 32 -26.68 7.73 -7.33
C MET A 32 -26.79 9.26 -7.54
N MET A 33 -26.33 10.03 -6.55
CA MET A 33 -26.32 11.49 -6.61
C MET A 33 -25.26 12.04 -7.59
N LEU A 34 -24.15 11.32 -7.80
CA LEU A 34 -23.17 11.62 -8.85
C LEU A 34 -23.67 11.24 -10.25
N TYR A 35 -24.49 10.20 -10.37
CA TYR A 35 -25.06 9.78 -11.65
C TYR A 35 -26.14 10.76 -12.16
N ASN A 36 -26.96 11.31 -11.26
CA ASN A 36 -28.00 12.27 -11.63
C ASN A 36 -27.37 13.66 -11.94
N PRO A 37 -27.56 14.21 -13.16
CA PRO A 37 -26.90 15.44 -13.61
C PRO A 37 -27.25 16.68 -12.77
N LEU A 38 -28.48 16.77 -12.26
CA LEU A 38 -28.92 17.91 -11.43
C LEU A 38 -28.16 17.95 -10.10
N THR A 39 -28.06 16.81 -9.43
CA THR A 39 -27.42 16.70 -8.13
C THR A 39 -25.89 16.68 -8.23
N ASN A 40 -25.34 16.13 -9.30
CA ASN A 40 -23.90 16.17 -9.57
C ASN A 40 -23.41 17.62 -9.79
N SER A 41 -24.14 18.44 -10.55
CA SER A 41 -23.77 19.85 -10.74
C SER A 41 -23.74 20.64 -9.43
N PHE A 42 -24.61 20.29 -8.47
CA PHE A 42 -24.59 20.90 -7.14
C PHE A 42 -23.41 20.38 -6.30
N MET A 43 -23.18 19.07 -6.27
CA MET A 43 -22.09 18.47 -5.50
C MET A 43 -20.70 18.90 -5.99
N SER A 44 -20.47 18.92 -7.30
CA SER A 44 -19.19 19.36 -7.88
C SER A 44 -18.84 20.82 -7.58
N ARG A 45 -19.84 21.67 -7.35
CA ARG A 45 -19.63 23.10 -7.08
C ARG A 45 -19.44 23.42 -5.60
N TYR A 46 -20.09 22.66 -4.71
CA TYR A 46 -20.18 23.01 -3.29
C TYR A 46 -19.62 21.96 -2.32
N VAL A 47 -19.59 20.68 -2.70
CA VAL A 47 -19.27 19.56 -1.78
C VAL A 47 -17.96 18.88 -2.14
N LEU A 48 -17.71 18.64 -3.43
CA LEU A 48 -16.50 17.96 -3.87
C LEU A 48 -15.29 18.92 -3.80
N PRO A 49 -14.11 18.43 -3.37
CA PRO A 49 -12.89 19.21 -3.43
C PRO A 49 -12.60 19.58 -4.88
N ARG A 50 -12.14 20.81 -5.10
CA ARG A 50 -11.76 21.26 -6.44
C ARG A 50 -10.52 20.50 -6.89
N SER A 51 -10.39 20.27 -8.19
CA SER A 51 -9.17 19.69 -8.76
C SER A 51 -7.94 20.49 -8.30
N GLY A 52 -6.98 19.81 -7.67
CA GLY A 52 -5.77 20.40 -7.10
C GLY A 52 -5.84 20.78 -5.60
N GLN A 53 -7.00 20.73 -4.96
CA GLN A 53 -7.10 20.80 -3.49
C GLN A 53 -6.82 19.40 -2.93
N GLY A 54 -5.54 19.04 -2.89
CA GLY A 54 -5.11 17.83 -2.18
C GLY A 54 -5.49 17.87 -0.70
N PRO A 55 -5.38 16.73 0.00
CA PRO A 55 -5.56 16.67 1.45
C PRO A 55 -4.63 17.65 2.16
N SER A 56 -5.04 18.13 3.34
CA SER A 56 -4.19 19.01 4.13
C SER A 56 -2.93 18.27 4.61
N ARG A 57 -1.87 19.00 4.95
CA ARG A 57 -0.62 18.41 5.47
C ARG A 57 -0.88 17.55 6.72
N ASP A 58 -1.74 18.03 7.61
CA ASP A 58 -2.10 17.29 8.83
C ASP A 58 -2.83 15.97 8.51
N ASP A 59 -3.68 15.96 7.48
CA ASP A 59 -4.36 14.73 7.05
C ASP A 59 -3.35 13.70 6.53
N LEU A 60 -2.40 14.16 5.72
CA LEU A 60 -1.34 13.32 5.14
C LEU A 60 -0.40 12.73 6.20
N GLU A 61 -0.08 13.49 7.25
CA GLU A 61 0.90 13.09 8.24
C GLU A 61 0.33 12.26 9.39
N ARG A 62 -0.96 12.41 9.72
CA ARG A 62 -1.50 11.91 11.01
C ARG A 62 -2.73 11.02 10.92
N LYS A 63 -3.43 10.99 9.78
CA LYS A 63 -4.75 10.31 9.71
C LYS A 63 -4.72 8.95 9.05
N ASN A 64 -3.74 8.70 8.19
CA ASN A 64 -3.70 7.51 7.35
C ASN A 64 -2.44 6.69 7.63
N TYR A 65 -2.61 5.38 7.63
CA TYR A 65 -1.52 4.41 7.68
C TYR A 65 -1.82 3.31 6.66
N LEU A 66 -0.79 2.55 6.28
CA LEU A 66 -0.94 1.36 5.44
C LEU A 66 -0.21 0.20 6.10
N TYR A 67 -0.87 -0.96 6.17
CA TYR A 67 -0.26 -2.19 6.63
C TYR A 67 -0.47 -3.26 5.56
N ILE A 68 0.61 -3.64 4.90
CA ILE A 68 0.62 -4.65 3.83
C ILE A 68 1.20 -5.93 4.40
N THR A 69 0.54 -7.06 4.18
CA THR A 69 1.10 -8.37 4.50
C THR A 69 1.12 -9.26 3.27
N GLY A 70 2.16 -10.09 3.15
CA GLY A 70 2.30 -11.11 2.12
C GLY A 70 2.69 -12.43 2.74
N GLU A 71 2.03 -13.52 2.33
CA GLU A 71 2.38 -14.88 2.75
C GLU A 71 2.88 -15.68 1.56
N GLY A 72 4.05 -16.31 1.72
CA GLY A 72 4.61 -17.29 0.81
C GLY A 72 4.49 -18.69 1.40
N ILE A 73 3.87 -19.62 0.66
CA ILE A 73 3.72 -21.02 1.07
C ILE A 73 4.57 -21.91 0.17
N GLY A 74 5.48 -22.68 0.77
CA GLY A 74 6.31 -23.64 0.07
C GLY A 74 5.50 -24.79 -0.54
N LYS A 75 6.07 -25.50 -1.52
CA LYS A 75 5.37 -26.55 -2.29
C LYS A 75 4.72 -27.64 -1.44
N THR A 76 5.29 -27.95 -0.27
CA THR A 76 4.81 -28.98 0.66
C THR A 76 3.89 -28.41 1.75
N GLY A 77 3.65 -27.10 1.79
CA GLY A 77 2.83 -26.41 2.80
C GLY A 77 3.45 -26.28 4.19
N GLN A 78 4.57 -26.95 4.44
CA GLN A 78 5.27 -26.99 5.74
C GLN A 78 6.10 -25.73 6.01
N ASN A 79 6.61 -25.10 4.96
CA ASN A 79 7.37 -23.87 5.04
C ASN A 79 6.46 -22.72 4.66
N ARG A 80 6.22 -21.82 5.61
CA ARG A 80 5.47 -20.59 5.38
C ARG A 80 6.32 -19.40 5.77
N VAL A 81 6.28 -18.35 4.98
CA VAL A 81 6.94 -17.09 5.26
C VAL A 81 5.89 -16.01 5.22
N GLN A 82 5.87 -15.14 6.22
CA GLN A 82 5.03 -13.95 6.23
C GLN A 82 5.94 -12.73 6.25
N ALA A 83 5.70 -11.82 5.32
CA ALA A 83 6.29 -10.49 5.32
C ALA A 83 5.19 -9.46 5.63
N ALA A 84 5.54 -8.44 6.39
CA ALA A 84 4.69 -7.30 6.71
C ALA A 84 5.46 -6.01 6.45
N MET A 85 4.76 -5.02 5.89
CA MET A 85 5.27 -3.68 5.70
C MET A 85 4.26 -2.68 6.24
N TYR A 86 4.70 -1.88 7.21
CA TYR A 86 3.90 -0.84 7.85
C TYR A 86 4.38 0.54 7.41
N PHE A 87 3.44 1.43 7.12
CA PHE A 87 3.65 2.84 6.87
C PHE A 87 2.74 3.64 7.80
N ALA A 88 3.32 4.47 8.66
CA ALA A 88 2.56 5.27 9.62
C ALA A 88 1.90 6.53 9.03
N LYS A 89 2.25 6.87 7.79
CA LYS A 89 1.78 8.07 7.07
C LYS A 89 1.02 7.69 5.81
N ASP A 90 0.39 8.69 5.20
CA ASP A 90 -0.34 8.52 3.95
C ASP A 90 0.54 7.96 2.82
N VAL A 91 0.18 6.77 2.33
CA VAL A 91 0.89 6.13 1.22
C VAL A 91 0.45 6.65 -0.14
N GLY A 92 -0.74 7.25 -0.24
CA GLY A 92 -1.26 7.78 -1.50
C GLY A 92 -0.39 8.89 -2.07
N CYS A 93 0.13 9.79 -1.22
CA CYS A 93 0.94 10.92 -1.67
C CYS A 93 2.36 10.92 -1.08
N LEU A 94 2.50 10.94 0.25
CA LEU A 94 3.80 11.18 0.89
C LEU A 94 4.76 10.00 0.70
N GLU A 95 4.34 8.79 1.07
CA GLU A 95 5.24 7.64 0.99
C GLU A 95 5.48 7.22 -0.48
N THR A 96 4.51 7.39 -1.38
CA THR A 96 4.75 7.20 -2.83
C THR A 96 5.82 8.16 -3.35
N ALA A 97 5.77 9.44 -2.96
CA ALA A 97 6.81 10.40 -3.35
C ALA A 97 8.19 10.00 -2.80
N ARG A 98 8.25 9.56 -1.54
CA ARG A 98 9.49 9.03 -0.94
C ARG A 98 10.03 7.83 -1.72
N MET A 99 9.19 6.84 -2.02
CA MET A 99 9.59 5.65 -2.78
C MET A 99 10.19 6.02 -4.15
N LEU A 100 9.58 6.97 -4.86
CA LEU A 100 10.08 7.45 -6.15
C LEU A 100 11.41 8.18 -6.03
N ILE A 101 11.55 9.05 -5.03
CA ILE A 101 12.79 9.80 -4.77
C ILE A 101 13.91 8.82 -4.40
N GLU A 102 13.68 7.91 -3.45
CA GLU A 102 14.69 6.93 -3.04
C GLU A 102 15.06 5.96 -4.17
N ALA A 103 14.09 5.55 -5.00
CA ALA A 103 14.38 4.78 -6.21
C ALA A 103 15.27 5.56 -7.19
N GLY A 104 14.99 6.85 -7.41
CA GLY A 104 15.83 7.72 -8.22
C GLY A 104 17.23 7.90 -7.65
N LEU A 105 17.34 8.04 -6.32
CA LEU A 105 18.62 8.17 -5.63
C LEU A 105 19.44 6.87 -5.69
N CYS A 106 18.83 5.70 -5.55
CA CYS A 106 19.49 4.41 -5.80
C CYS A 106 20.12 4.37 -7.19
N LEU A 107 19.36 4.76 -8.22
CA LEU A 107 19.84 4.73 -9.60
C LEU A 107 20.95 5.76 -9.85
N ALA A 108 20.90 6.92 -9.21
CA ALA A 108 21.84 8.02 -9.43
C ALA A 108 23.11 7.95 -8.59
N GLN A 109 23.03 7.45 -7.35
CA GLN A 109 24.13 7.52 -6.37
C GLN A 109 24.72 6.14 -6.04
N ASP A 110 23.94 5.07 -6.18
CA ASP A 110 24.33 3.71 -5.79
C ASP A 110 24.46 2.78 -7.01
N THR A 111 24.68 3.33 -8.20
CA THR A 111 24.72 2.58 -9.46
C THR A 111 25.76 1.45 -9.44
N ASP A 112 26.89 1.66 -8.76
CA ASP A 112 27.98 0.70 -8.57
C ASP A 112 27.57 -0.53 -7.76
N LYS A 113 26.57 -0.39 -6.88
CA LYS A 113 26.01 -1.47 -6.07
C LYS A 113 24.93 -2.27 -6.81
N LEU A 114 24.48 -1.80 -7.97
CA LEU A 114 23.48 -2.49 -8.79
C LEU A 114 24.11 -3.60 -9.64
N SER A 115 23.33 -4.63 -9.93
CA SER A 115 23.80 -5.74 -10.75
C SER A 115 24.23 -5.28 -12.15
N PRO A 116 25.15 -5.99 -12.81
CA PRO A 116 25.58 -5.65 -14.17
C PRO A 116 24.42 -5.59 -15.17
N GLU A 117 23.39 -6.45 -15.04
CA GLU A 117 22.23 -6.44 -15.94
C GLU A 117 21.41 -5.17 -15.77
N VAL A 118 21.17 -4.72 -14.54
CA VAL A 118 20.41 -3.49 -14.25
C VAL A 118 21.15 -2.27 -14.81
N ARG A 119 22.48 -2.24 -14.71
CA ARG A 119 23.33 -1.17 -15.25
C ARG A 119 23.31 -1.08 -16.78
N GLN A 120 23.00 -2.16 -17.48
CA GLN A 120 22.82 -2.15 -18.93
C GLN A 120 21.47 -1.56 -19.35
N GLY A 121 20.57 -1.28 -18.40
CA GLY A 121 19.26 -0.69 -18.62
C GLY A 121 18.16 -1.74 -18.82
N GLY A 122 17.00 -1.28 -19.32
CA GLY A 122 15.83 -2.13 -19.56
C GLY A 122 14.65 -1.82 -18.62
N PHE A 123 13.64 -2.68 -18.66
CA PHE A 123 12.44 -2.57 -17.84
C PHE A 123 12.54 -3.50 -16.63
N TRP A 124 12.60 -2.90 -15.45
CA TRP A 124 12.77 -3.63 -14.20
C TRP A 124 11.74 -3.17 -13.18
N SER A 125 11.22 -4.11 -12.39
CA SER A 125 10.52 -3.73 -11.17
C SER A 125 11.53 -3.20 -10.14
N PRO A 126 11.16 -2.25 -9.27
CA PRO A 126 12.06 -1.74 -8.23
C PRO A 126 12.63 -2.85 -7.34
N SER A 127 11.82 -3.86 -7.05
CA SER A 127 12.23 -5.05 -6.30
C SER A 127 13.33 -5.86 -6.99
N ALA A 128 13.27 -6.00 -8.32
CA ALA A 128 14.27 -6.75 -9.08
C ALA A 128 15.54 -5.93 -9.35
N ALA A 129 15.40 -4.62 -9.55
CA ALA A 129 16.54 -3.75 -9.85
C ALA A 129 17.36 -3.38 -8.61
N MET A 130 16.68 -3.05 -7.50
CA MET A 130 17.31 -2.43 -6.33
C MET A 130 17.15 -3.28 -5.06
N GLY A 131 16.05 -4.03 -4.94
CA GLY A 131 15.84 -4.98 -3.83
C GLY A 131 16.09 -4.36 -2.45
N ASP A 132 16.94 -5.03 -1.66
CA ASP A 132 17.30 -4.63 -0.29
C ASP A 132 17.95 -3.24 -0.21
N LEU A 133 18.65 -2.80 -1.27
CA LEU A 133 19.25 -1.47 -1.31
C LEU A 133 18.17 -0.38 -1.19
N LEU A 134 17.10 -0.48 -1.98
CA LEU A 134 15.98 0.46 -1.92
C LEU A 134 15.21 0.32 -0.60
N LEU A 135 15.00 -0.91 -0.12
CA LEU A 135 14.31 -1.15 1.15
C LEU A 135 15.03 -0.47 2.32
N ASN A 136 16.34 -0.65 2.42
CA ASN A 136 17.15 -0.06 3.49
C ASN A 136 17.06 1.47 3.48
N ARG A 137 17.17 2.10 2.30
CA ARG A 137 17.04 3.56 2.17
C ARG A 137 15.68 4.08 2.62
N ILE A 138 14.61 3.39 2.24
CA ILE A 138 13.25 3.77 2.65
C ILE A 138 13.13 3.70 4.17
N LEU A 139 13.60 2.61 4.79
CA LEU A 139 13.54 2.43 6.24
C LEU A 139 14.38 3.49 6.98
N GLU A 140 15.60 3.75 6.54
CA GLU A 140 16.49 4.76 7.12
C GLU A 140 15.90 6.17 7.04
N THR A 141 15.38 6.56 5.88
CA THR A 141 14.81 7.91 5.68
C THR A 141 13.44 8.07 6.34
N SER A 142 12.73 6.97 6.62
CA SER A 142 11.41 7.01 7.26
C SER A 142 11.43 7.48 8.72
N GLN A 143 12.61 7.55 9.35
CA GLN A 143 12.76 7.92 10.77
C GLN A 143 11.88 7.06 11.70
N GLY A 144 11.73 5.77 11.39
CA GLY A 144 10.94 4.81 12.16
C GLY A 144 9.43 4.81 11.85
N ASN A 145 8.96 5.66 10.93
CA ASN A 145 7.56 5.66 10.48
C ASN A 145 7.23 4.52 9.51
N THR A 146 8.25 3.88 8.95
CA THR A 146 8.09 2.71 8.07
C THR A 146 8.83 1.53 8.69
N GLN A 147 8.17 0.37 8.72
CA GLN A 147 8.71 -0.85 9.31
C GLN A 147 8.52 -2.00 8.34
N PHE A 148 9.50 -2.90 8.30
CA PHE A 148 9.45 -4.13 7.52
C PHE A 148 9.83 -5.30 8.41
N GLU A 149 9.00 -6.33 8.40
CA GLU A 149 9.19 -7.56 9.17
C GLU A 149 9.01 -8.77 8.26
N CYS A 150 9.87 -9.76 8.42
CA CYS A 150 9.77 -11.02 7.69
C CYS A 150 10.03 -12.17 8.67
N GLN A 151 9.07 -13.08 8.79
CA GLN A 151 9.11 -14.19 9.73
C GLN A 151 8.75 -15.50 9.04
N THR A 152 9.49 -16.56 9.38
CA THR A 152 9.16 -17.93 8.98
C THR A 152 8.15 -18.49 9.98
N ILE A 153 6.97 -18.83 9.51
CA ILE A 153 5.93 -19.48 10.32
C ILE A 153 6.15 -20.99 10.18
N SER A 154 6.73 -21.62 11.21
CA SER A 154 6.77 -23.10 11.27
C SER A 154 5.42 -23.63 11.71
N SER A 155 5.02 -24.76 11.13
CA SER A 155 3.67 -25.35 11.28
C SER A 155 3.34 -25.87 12.70
N ASP A 156 4.16 -25.60 13.72
CA ASP A 156 4.02 -26.19 15.07
C ASP A 156 3.40 -25.27 16.13
N THR A 157 3.06 -24.02 15.80
CA THR A 157 2.33 -23.17 16.75
C THR A 157 0.83 -23.46 16.65
N LYS A 158 0.37 -24.48 17.37
CA LYS A 158 -1.02 -24.60 17.81
C LYS A 158 -1.45 -23.26 18.40
N LEU A 159 -2.51 -22.68 17.82
CA LEU A 159 -3.36 -21.69 18.46
C LEU A 159 -3.62 -22.13 19.91
N GLN A 160 -2.97 -21.47 20.87
CA GLN A 160 -3.40 -21.51 22.26
C GLN A 160 -4.05 -20.16 22.58
N SER A 161 -5.33 -20.31 22.97
CA SER A 161 -6.28 -19.37 23.60
C SER A 161 -6.65 -18.11 22.85
#